data_AF-W1YSW3-F1
#
_entry.id   AF-W1YSW3-F1
#
_cell.length_a   1.000
_cell.length_b   1.000
_cell.length_c   1.000
_cell.angle_alpha   90.00
_cell.angle_beta   90.00
_cell.angle_gamma   90.00
#
_symmetry.space_group_name_H-M   'P 1'
#
loop_
_entity.id
_entity.type
_entity.pdbx_description
1 polymer ?
#
loop_
_entity_poly.entity_id
_entity_poly.type
_entity_poly.pdbx_seq_one_letter_code
_entity_poly.pdbx_strand_id
1 'polypeptide(L)'
;IGGSGTHEFMAIAEAGEADIVYCTKCDYAANIEIGKPGIMKQEEEALQELSVVDTPNASTIEAVAEMLNLPLHKTIKAVVFSIDGKVVLAIVRG
;
A
#
# COMPACT_ATOMS: atom_id res chain seq x y z
N ILE A 1 21.44 3.24 3.21
CA ILE A 1 21.83 4.33 4.13
C ILE A 1 20.59 4.62 4.98
N GLY A 2 20.64 4.37 6.29
CA GLY A 2 19.45 4.43 7.15
C GLY A 2 19.64 3.57 8.39
N GLY A 3 20.37 4.12 9.37
CA GLY A 3 20.53 3.49 10.69
C GLY A 3 19.29 3.70 11.56
N SER A 4 19.16 2.91 12.63
CA SER A 4 18.17 3.14 13.67
C SER A 4 18.48 4.45 14.40
N GLY A 5 17.72 5.52 14.16
CA GLY A 5 17.78 6.77 14.93
C GLY A 5 17.88 8.09 14.16
N THR A 6 17.76 8.11 12.83
CA THR A 6 17.75 9.37 12.07
C THR A 6 16.49 10.18 12.36
N HIS A 7 16.68 11.48 12.63
CA HIS A 7 15.61 12.46 12.73
C HIS A 7 15.78 13.51 11.64
N GLU A 8 14.70 13.80 10.93
CA GLU A 8 14.65 14.86 9.93
C GLU A 8 13.93 16.06 10.54
N PHE A 9 14.47 17.26 10.32
CA PHE A 9 13.84 18.51 10.73
C PHE A 9 13.16 19.13 9.50
N MET A 10 11.83 19.10 9.47
CA MET A 10 11.04 19.55 8.33
C MET A 10 10.26 20.82 8.67
N ALA A 11 10.30 21.81 7.77
CA ALA A 11 9.42 22.96 7.83
C ALA A 11 8.10 22.64 7.14
N ILE A 12 6.97 22.93 7.80
CA ILE A 12 5.65 22.70 7.20
C ILE A 12 5.39 23.77 6.14
N ALA A 13 5.29 23.33 4.89
CA ALA A 13 5.00 24.18 3.74
C ALA A 13 4.25 23.38 2.68
N GLU A 14 3.27 24.01 2.01
CA GLU A 14 2.52 23.38 0.90
C GLU A 14 3.41 23.03 -0.29
N ALA A 15 4.51 23.76 -0.47
CA ALA A 15 5.49 23.52 -1.53
C ALA A 15 6.58 22.49 -1.13
N GLY A 16 6.44 21.82 0.02
CA GLY A 16 7.38 20.79 0.46
C GLY A 16 7.35 19.55 -0.44
N GLU A 17 8.50 18.94 -0.68
CA GLU A 17 8.64 17.73 -1.52
C GLU A 17 8.38 16.42 -0.76
N ALA A 18 8.38 16.48 0.57
CA ALA A 18 8.22 15.31 1.43
C ALA A 18 6.87 15.34 2.15
N ASP A 19 6.18 14.21 2.15
CA ASP A 19 4.96 14.02 2.91
C ASP A 19 5.28 13.59 4.35
N ILE A 20 4.59 14.22 5.30
CA ILE A 20 4.72 13.94 6.74
C ILE A 20 3.42 13.35 7.25
N VAL A 21 3.51 12.22 7.92
CA VAL A 21 2.40 11.65 8.69
C VAL A 21 2.59 12.01 10.15
N TYR A 22 1.61 12.69 10.76
CA TYR A 22 1.63 13.03 12.17
C TYR A 22 0.31 12.71 12.86
N CYS A 23 0.37 12.36 14.14
CA CYS A 23 -0.80 12.09 14.95
C CYS A 23 -1.36 13.38 15.54
N THR A 24 -2.67 13.58 15.42
CA THR A 24 -3.37 14.75 16.02
C THR A 24 -3.66 14.57 17.51
N LYS A 25 -3.27 13.44 18.11
CA LYS A 25 -3.58 13.06 19.50
C LYS A 25 -2.35 12.65 20.33
N CYS A 26 -1.17 12.53 19.73
CA CYS A 26 0.09 12.21 20.40
C CYS A 26 1.28 12.71 19.57
N ASP A 27 2.49 12.54 20.09
CA ASP A 27 3.72 13.09 19.49
C ASP A 27 4.31 12.26 18.33
N TYR A 28 3.53 11.33 17.76
CA TYR A 28 4.01 10.56 16.61
C TYR A 28 4.08 11.43 15.36
N ALA A 29 5.27 11.51 14.76
CA ALA A 29 5.51 12.12 13.46
C ALA A 29 6.58 11.32 12.71
N ALA A 30 6.39 11.12 11.41
CA ALA A 30 7.32 10.40 10.56
C ALA A 30 7.23 10.89 9.11
N ASN A 31 8.35 10.83 8.39
CA ASN A 31 8.34 10.85 6.93
C ASN A 31 7.51 9.64 6.44
N ILE A 32 6.69 9.83 5.41
CA ILE A 32 5.81 8.79 4.86
C ILE A 32 6.57 7.50 4.47
N GLU A 33 7.85 7.62 4.09
CA GLU A 33 8.71 6.48 3.70
C GLU A 33 9.01 5.51 4.84
N ILE A 34 9.05 6.01 6.09
CA ILE A 34 9.37 5.23 7.30
C ILE A 34 8.19 5.10 8.25
N GLY A 35 7.08 5.79 7.94
CA GLY A 35 5.88 5.78 8.74
C GLY A 35 5.32 4.37 8.90
N LYS A 36 4.98 3.98 10.13
CA LYS A 36 4.37 2.68 10.41
C LYS A 36 2.84 2.80 10.29
N PRO A 37 2.22 2.15 9.31
CA PRO A 37 0.77 2.16 9.21
C PRO A 37 0.16 1.34 10.36
N GLY A 38 -1.05 1.73 10.77
CA GLY A 38 -1.87 0.90 11.65
C GLY A 38 -2.30 -0.39 10.96
N ILE A 39 -2.67 -1.40 11.76
CA ILE A 39 -3.23 -2.64 11.24
C ILE A 39 -4.64 -2.37 10.73
N MET A 40 -4.89 -2.66 9.44
CA MET A 40 -6.24 -2.67 8.89
C MET A 40 -6.90 -4.02 9.20
N LYS A 41 -7.95 -3.99 10.01
CA LYS A 41 -8.79 -5.17 10.23
C LYS A 41 -9.65 -5.41 8.99
N GLN A 42 -9.80 -6.67 8.61
CA GLN A 42 -10.71 -7.12 7.58
C GLN A 42 -11.76 -8.02 8.22
N GLU A 43 -13.00 -7.94 7.73
CA GLU A 43 -14.05 -8.85 8.18
C GLU A 43 -13.73 -10.27 7.71
N GLU A 44 -14.05 -11.25 8.56
CA GLU A 44 -13.96 -12.65 8.18
C GLU A 44 -15.04 -12.97 7.15
N GLU A 45 -14.66 -13.75 6.13
CA GLU A 45 -15.57 -14.20 5.08
C GLU A 45 -15.41 -15.69 4.86
N ALA A 46 -16.50 -16.31 4.39
CA ALA A 46 -16.45 -17.70 3.97
C ALA A 46 -15.49 -17.83 2.77
N LEU A 47 -14.59 -18.82 2.86
CA LEU A 47 -13.70 -19.15 1.75
C LEU A 47 -14.52 -19.57 0.53
N GLN A 48 -14.18 -19.01 -0.62
CA GLN A 48 -14.74 -19.37 -1.92
C GLN A 48 -13.76 -20.27 -2.67
N GLU A 49 -14.28 -21.04 -3.63
CA GLU A 49 -13.43 -21.81 -4.53
C GLU A 49 -12.67 -20.86 -5.48
N LEU A 50 -11.38 -21.15 -5.71
CA LEU A 50 -10.56 -20.38 -6.64
C LEU A 50 -11.01 -20.66 -8.08
N SER A 51 -11.31 -19.60 -8.83
CA SER A 51 -11.66 -19.68 -10.25
C SER A 51 -10.85 -18.68 -11.08
N VAL A 52 -10.62 -19.05 -12.34
CA VAL A 52 -10.02 -18.15 -13.34
C VAL A 52 -11.16 -17.45 -14.07
N VAL A 53 -11.07 -16.14 -14.16
CA VAL A 53 -12.04 -15.28 -14.88
C VAL A 53 -11.29 -14.44 -15.90
N ASP A 54 -11.88 -14.25 -17.07
CA ASP A 54 -11.30 -13.40 -18.10
C ASP A 54 -11.49 -11.92 -17.71
N THR A 55 -10.39 -11.16 -17.66
CA THR A 55 -10.40 -9.70 -17.40
C THR A 55 -9.80 -8.93 -18.59
N PRO A 56 -10.41 -9.00 -19.79
CA PRO A 56 -9.84 -8.43 -21.01
C PRO A 56 -9.73 -6.91 -20.90
N ASN A 57 -8.57 -6.35 -21.28
CA ASN A 57 -8.29 -4.91 -21.25
C ASN A 57 -8.32 -4.24 -19.86
N ALA A 58 -8.44 -5.01 -18.77
CA ALA A 58 -8.37 -4.47 -17.41
C ALA A 58 -6.92 -4.52 -16.90
N SER A 59 -6.20 -3.40 -17.04
CA SER A 59 -4.78 -3.29 -16.65
C SER A 59 -4.54 -2.57 -15.32
N THR A 60 -5.60 -2.05 -14.69
CA THR A 60 -5.54 -1.39 -13.37
C THR A 60 -6.41 -2.11 -12.35
N ILE A 61 -6.14 -1.85 -11.07
CA ILE A 61 -6.93 -2.40 -9.97
C ILE A 61 -8.38 -1.93 -10.06
N GLU A 62 -8.59 -0.65 -10.40
CA GLU A 62 -9.91 -0.06 -10.55
C GLU A 62 -10.70 -0.74 -11.67
N ALA A 63 -10.05 -0.97 -12.81
CA ALA A 63 -10.68 -1.64 -13.95
C ALA A 63 -11.07 -3.10 -13.64
N VAL A 64 -10.21 -3.84 -12.93
CA VAL A 64 -10.51 -5.22 -12.50
C VAL A 64 -11.65 -5.23 -11.47
N ALA A 65 -11.60 -4.34 -10.47
CA ALA A 65 -12.62 -4.24 -9.43
C ALA A 65 -13.99 -3.88 -10.02
N GLU A 66 -14.04 -2.93 -10.96
CA GLU A 66 -15.26 -2.54 -11.67
C GLU A 66 -15.83 -3.70 -12.49
N MET A 67 -14.98 -4.38 -13.28
CA MET A 67 -15.40 -5.49 -14.14
C MET A 67 -15.96 -6.68 -13.33
N LEU A 68 -15.39 -6.95 -12.16
CA LEU A 68 -15.82 -8.04 -11.28
C LEU A 68 -16.88 -7.60 -10.25
N ASN A 69 -17.28 -6.33 -10.28
CA ASN A 69 -18.22 -5.73 -9.32
C ASN A 69 -17.80 -5.96 -7.85
N LEU A 70 -16.51 -5.72 -7.56
CA LEU A 70 -15.90 -5.86 -6.25
C LEU A 70 -15.43 -4.50 -5.71
N PRO A 71 -15.44 -4.28 -4.38
CA PRO A 71 -14.80 -3.11 -3.82
C PRO A 71 -13.27 -3.23 -3.90
N LEU A 72 -12.54 -2.12 -4.08
CA LEU A 72 -11.06 -2.12 -4.27
C LEU A 72 -10.32 -2.91 -3.18
N HIS A 73 -10.76 -2.80 -1.93
CA HIS A 73 -10.14 -3.47 -0.79
C HIS A 73 -10.28 -5.01 -0.80
N LYS A 74 -11.06 -5.57 -1.74
CA LYS A 74 -11.15 -7.01 -2.03
C LYS A 74 -10.21 -7.48 -3.13
N THR A 75 -9.48 -6.55 -3.73
CA THR A 75 -8.45 -6.83 -4.71
C THR A 75 -7.06 -6.71 -4.10
N ILE A 76 -6.09 -7.27 -4.81
CA ILE A 76 -4.70 -7.31 -4.39
C ILE A 76 -3.84 -6.87 -5.57
N LYS A 77 -2.92 -5.94 -5.34
CA LYS A 77 -1.91 -5.52 -6.30
C LYS A 77 -0.60 -6.27 -6.05
N ALA A 78 -0.15 -6.97 -7.08
CA ALA A 78 1.14 -7.65 -7.10
C ALA A 78 2.17 -6.77 -7.83
N VAL A 79 3.25 -6.39 -7.14
CA VAL A 79 4.33 -5.58 -7.69
C VAL A 79 5.60 -6.43 -7.72
N VAL A 80 6.15 -6.61 -8.92
CA VAL A 80 7.35 -7.41 -9.14
C VAL A 80 8.59 -6.53 -8.97
N PHE A 81 9.51 -6.97 -8.13
CA PHE A 81 10.84 -6.38 -7.93
C PHE A 81 11.93 -7.36 -8.37
N SER A 82 13.05 -6.83 -8.84
CA SER A 82 14.31 -7.57 -9.00
C SER A 82 15.30 -7.04 -7.97
N ILE A 83 15.69 -7.88 -7.01
CA ILE A 83 16.57 -7.51 -5.90
C ILE A 83 17.73 -8.50 -5.89
N ASP A 84 18.94 -8.01 -6.15
CA ASP A 84 20.16 -8.82 -6.16
C ASP A 84 20.05 -10.10 -7.02
N GLY A 85 19.41 -9.98 -8.19
CA GLY A 85 19.18 -11.09 -9.13
C GLY A 85 18.05 -12.04 -8.74
N LYS A 86 17.31 -11.76 -7.65
CA LYS A 86 16.12 -12.52 -7.24
C LYS A 86 14.86 -11.75 -7.58
N VAL A 87 13.86 -12.47 -8.09
CA VAL A 87 12.51 -11.92 -8.29
C VAL A 87 11.76 -11.95 -6.96
N VAL A 88 11.22 -10.81 -6.54
CA VAL A 88 10.41 -10.65 -5.33
C VAL A 88 9.05 -10.11 -5.72
N LEU A 89 7.98 -10.75 -5.26
CA LEU A 89 6.61 -10.24 -5.42
C LEU A 89 6.17 -9.56 -4.13
N ALA A 90 6.06 -8.24 -4.15
CA ALA A 90 5.44 -7.49 -3.07
C ALA A 90 3.94 -7.41 -3.32
N ILE A 91 3.16 -7.64 -2.27
CA ILE A 91 1.71 -7.70 -2.36
C ILE A 91 1.13 -6.64 -1.44
N VAL A 92 0.28 -5.77 -1.98
CA VAL A 92 -0.47 -4.77 -1.23
C VAL A 92 -1.94 -4.86 -1.60
N ARG A 93 -2.81 -4.39 -0.72
CA ARG A 93 -4.24 -4.26 -1.03
C ARG A 93 -4.41 -3.29 -2.19
N GLY A 94 -5.38 -3.59 -3.06
CA GLY A 94 -5.79 -2.68 -4.13
C GLY A 94 -6.38 -1.38 -3.63
#